data_AF-A0A1F6U197-F1
#
_entry.id   AF-A0A1F6U197-F1
#
_cell.length_a   1.000
_cell.length_b   1.000
_cell.length_c   1.000
_cell.angle_alpha   90.00
_cell.angle_beta   90.00
_cell.angle_gamma   90.00
#
_symmetry.space_group_name_H-M   'P 1'
#
loop_
_entity.id
_entity.type
_entity.pdbx_description
1 polymer ?
#
loop_
_entity_poly.entity_id
_entity_poly.type
_entity_poly.pdbx_seq_one_letter_code
_entity_poly.pdbx_strand_id
1 'polypeptide(L)'
;MLSGDVDMYRTPDARRTILGCITGKNTVLVDLSAVNYIDSSGVASLVEGYQAARKQNTLFALVGVSAMAMNVLRLANLDRVFPIHASVEDYLHSAD
;
A
#
# COMPACT_ATOMS: atom_id res chain seq x y z
N MET A 1 12.11 2.25 2.48
CA MET A 1 10.98 3.19 2.46
C MET A 1 10.74 3.61 1.02
N LEU A 2 9.52 3.44 0.52
CA LEU A 2 9.05 4.19 -0.64
C LEU A 2 8.76 5.61 -0.13
N SER A 3 9.70 6.52 -0.35
CA SER A 3 9.49 7.95 -0.11
C SER A 3 9.61 8.64 -1.45
N GLY A 4 8.52 9.26 -1.88
CA GLY A 4 8.41 9.95 -3.16
C GLY A 4 7.10 9.63 -3.85
N ASP A 5 6.24 10.65 -3.93
CA ASP A 5 5.06 10.81 -4.81
C ASP A 5 4.66 9.56 -5.61
N VAL A 6 4.04 8.59 -4.94
CA VAL A 6 3.24 7.60 -5.66
C VAL A 6 1.91 8.27 -5.96
N ASP A 7 1.95 9.17 -6.95
CA ASP A 7 0.77 9.82 -7.51
C ASP A 7 -0.08 8.74 -8.17
N MET A 8 -1.04 8.20 -7.43
CA MET A 8 -1.99 7.19 -7.93
C MET A 8 -2.93 7.74 -9.01
N TYR A 9 -2.80 9.01 -9.38
CA TYR A 9 -3.43 9.60 -10.57
C TYR A 9 -2.66 9.32 -11.87
N ARG A 10 -1.46 8.73 -11.81
CA ARG A 10 -0.60 8.40 -12.97
C ARG A 10 -0.18 6.93 -13.02
N THR A 11 -1.12 6.01 -13.16
CA THR A 11 -0.87 4.58 -13.44
C THR A 11 -0.34 4.43 -14.87
N PRO A 12 0.93 4.00 -15.09
CA PRO A 12 1.39 2.60 -14.97
C PRO A 12 2.54 2.36 -13.97
N ASP A 13 3.07 3.41 -13.34
CA ASP A 13 4.29 3.30 -12.53
C ASP A 13 4.04 2.74 -11.12
N ALA A 14 2.88 2.99 -10.51
CA ALA A 14 2.62 2.54 -9.13
C ALA A 14 2.80 1.03 -8.94
N ARG A 15 2.24 0.21 -9.83
CA ARG A 15 2.42 -1.25 -9.82
C ARG A 15 3.88 -1.64 -9.93
N ARG A 16 4.60 -1.08 -10.91
CA ARG A 16 6.01 -1.40 -11.18
C ARG A 16 6.88 -1.03 -9.99
N THR A 17 6.64 0.14 -9.42
CA THR A 17 7.33 0.67 -8.24
C THR A 17 7.08 -0.22 -7.03
N ILE A 18 5.82 -0.56 -6.74
CA ILE A 18 5.47 -1.47 -5.64
C ILE A 18 6.18 -2.82 -5.80
N LEU A 19 6.07 -3.44 -6.97
CA LEU A 19 6.69 -4.76 -7.22
C LEU A 19 8.22 -4.70 -7.18
N GLY A 20 8.83 -3.62 -7.68
CA GLY A 20 10.28 -3.41 -7.66
C GLY A 20 10.86 -3.24 -6.25
N CYS A 21 10.06 -2.78 -5.29
CA CYS A 21 10.48 -2.66 -3.89
C CYS A 21 10.41 -3.99 -3.10
N ILE A 22 9.80 -5.03 -3.68
CA ILE A 22 9.69 -6.34 -3.04
C ILE A 22 10.94 -7.14 -3.40
N THR A 23 11.91 -7.10 -2.49
CA THR A 23 13.22 -7.76 -2.67
C THR A 23 13.41 -8.97 -1.76
N GLY A 24 12.46 -9.21 -0.84
CA GLY A 24 12.51 -10.28 0.14
C GLY A 24 13.18 -9.86 1.45
N LYS A 25 12.64 -10.35 2.58
CA LYS A 25 13.09 -10.05 3.95
C LYS A 25 13.16 -8.54 4.29
N ASN A 26 12.44 -7.71 3.57
CA ASN A 26 12.32 -6.27 3.83
C ASN A 26 10.88 -5.89 4.21
N THR A 27 10.68 -4.61 4.51
CA THR A 27 9.36 -4.02 4.77
C THR A 27 9.04 -2.99 3.69
N VAL A 28 7.85 -3.11 3.11
CA VAL A 28 7.29 -2.19 2.12
C VAL A 28 6.07 -1.52 2.74
N LEU A 29 6.19 -0.22 3.00
CA LEU A 29 5.06 0.63 3.39
C LEU A 29 4.63 1.43 2.17
N VAL A 30 3.36 1.32 1.80
CA VAL A 30 2.77 2.13 0.72
C VAL A 30 2.06 3.31 1.36
N ASP A 31 2.65 4.49 1.19
CA ASP A 31 2.10 5.75 1.70
C ASP A 31 1.04 6.31 0.74
N LEU A 32 -0.18 6.38 1.25
CA LEU A 32 -1.36 6.86 0.54
C LEU A 32 -1.82 8.24 1.05
N SER A 33 -1.01 8.94 1.85
CA SER A 33 -1.35 10.25 2.44
C SER A 33 -1.61 11.33 1.40
N ALA A 34 -0.92 11.28 0.26
CA ALA A 34 -1.16 12.18 -0.88
C ALA A 34 -2.27 11.68 -1.84
N VAL A 35 -2.85 10.50 -1.58
CA VAL A 35 -3.82 9.85 -2.48
C VAL A 35 -5.25 10.12 -2.01
N ASN A 36 -5.93 11.01 -2.71
CA ASN A 36 -7.31 11.39 -2.41
C ASN A 36 -8.36 10.40 -2.96
N TYR A 37 -8.01 9.61 -3.97
CA TYR A 37 -8.92 8.65 -4.59
C TYR A 37 -8.12 7.48 -5.20
N ILE A 38 -8.72 6.30 -5.18
CA ILE A 38 -8.18 5.07 -5.77
C ILE A 38 -9.26 4.43 -6.63
N ASP A 39 -8.91 4.09 -7.87
CA ASP A 39 -9.78 3.35 -8.77
C ASP A 39 -9.49 1.83 -8.71
N SER A 40 -10.16 1.05 -9.56
CA SER A 40 -9.97 -0.39 -9.64
C SER A 40 -8.54 -0.80 -10.02
N SER A 41 -7.82 0.02 -10.79
CA SER A 41 -6.45 -0.26 -11.24
C SER A 41 -5.44 -0.05 -10.11
N GLY A 42 -5.63 0.99 -9.30
CA GLY A 42 -4.86 1.22 -8.08
C GLY A 42 -5.09 0.11 -7.07
N VAL A 43 -6.35 -0.29 -6.85
CA VAL A 43 -6.70 -1.41 -5.98
C VAL A 43 -6.02 -2.70 -6.45
N ALA A 44 -6.10 -3.02 -7.74
CA ALA A 44 -5.46 -4.20 -8.31
C ALA A 44 -3.95 -4.20 -8.08
N SER A 45 -3.30 -3.05 -8.24
CA SER A 45 -1.86 -2.88 -8.01
C SER A 45 -1.46 -3.16 -6.56
N LEU A 46 -2.25 -2.69 -5.58
CA LEU A 46 -2.02 -2.97 -4.16
C LEU A 46 -2.19 -4.46 -3.85
N VAL A 47 -3.23 -5.10 -4.39
CA VAL A 47 -3.51 -6.52 -4.19
C VAL A 47 -2.37 -7.39 -4.74
N GLU A 48 -1.91 -7.09 -5.96
CA GLU A 48 -0.78 -7.79 -6.56
C GLU A 48 0.51 -7.61 -5.75
N GLY A 49 0.80 -6.38 -5.30
CA GLY A 49 1.93 -6.07 -4.44
C GLY A 49 1.91 -6.87 -3.14
N TYR A 50 0.76 -6.92 -2.46
CA TYR A 50 0.61 -7.69 -1.23
C TYR A 50 0.77 -9.19 -1.43
N GLN A 51 0.23 -9.74 -2.51
CA GLN A 51 0.44 -11.15 -2.86
C GLN A 51 1.91 -11.45 -3.15
N ALA A 52 2.61 -10.57 -3.88
CA ALA A 52 4.02 -10.72 -4.17
C ALA A 52 4.88 -10.62 -2.90
N ALA A 53 4.55 -9.69 -2.00
CA ALA A 53 5.25 -9.52 -0.73
C ALA A 53 5.13 -10.76 0.15
N ARG A 54 3.93 -11.34 0.26
CA ARG A 54 3.70 -12.61 0.96
C ARG A 54 4.52 -13.76 0.39
N LYS A 55 4.63 -13.87 -0.94
CA LYS A 55 5.44 -14.91 -1.60
C LYS A 55 6.94 -14.77 -1.30
N GLN A 56 7.42 -13.54 -1.06
CA GLN A 56 8.83 -13.26 -0.82
C GLN A 56 9.18 -13.02 0.67
N ASN A 57 8.28 -13.34 1.61
CA ASN A 57 8.46 -13.03 3.04
C ASN A 57 8.85 -11.55 3.28
N THR A 58 8.18 -10.65 2.57
CA THR A 58 8.30 -9.20 2.71
C THR A 58 7.08 -8.70 3.49
N LEU A 59 7.29 -7.89 4.52
CA LEU A 59 6.19 -7.23 5.22
C LEU A 59 5.61 -6.14 4.32
N PHE A 60 4.29 -6.04 4.28
CA PHE A 60 3.59 -5.10 3.41
C PHE A 60 2.40 -4.48 4.14
N ALA A 61 2.35 -3.15 4.20
CA ALA A 61 1.28 -2.41 4.86
C ALA A 61 0.96 -1.12 4.11
N LEU A 62 -0.28 -0.63 4.28
CA LEU A 62 -0.72 0.67 3.79
C LEU A 62 -0.67 1.68 4.94
N VAL A 63 -0.23 2.90 4.65
CA VAL A 63 -0.19 4.00 5.64
C VAL A 63 -0.83 5.25 5.06
N GLY A 64 -1.35 6.13 5.92
CA GLY A 64 -1.87 7.44 5.49
C GLY A 64 -3.12 7.35 4.60
N VAL A 65 -3.90 6.27 4.68
CA VAL A 65 -5.04 6.07 3.76
C VAL A 65 -6.12 7.12 4.00
N SER A 66 -6.41 7.95 2.98
CA SER A 66 -7.49 8.94 3.05
C SER A 66 -8.87 8.28 3.25
N ALA A 67 -9.82 9.03 3.81
CA ALA A 67 -11.18 8.50 4.06
C ALA A 67 -11.88 8.03 2.77
N MET A 68 -11.65 8.72 1.65
CA MET A 68 -12.18 8.32 0.34
C MET A 68 -11.55 7.03 -0.17
N ALA A 69 -10.22 6.90 -0.10
CA ALA A 69 -9.54 5.65 -0.49
C ALA A 69 -9.94 4.48 0.42
N MET A 70 -10.07 4.72 1.73
CA MET A 70 -10.53 3.73 2.70
C MET A 70 -11.95 3.22 2.37
N ASN A 71 -12.86 4.09 1.93
CA ASN A 71 -14.19 3.67 1.51
C ASN A 71 -14.15 2.72 0.30
N VAL A 72 -13.29 2.99 -0.68
CA VAL A 72 -13.10 2.09 -1.82
C VAL A 72 -12.53 0.74 -1.38
N LEU A 73 -11.53 0.73 -0.49
CA LEU A 73 -10.98 -0.51 0.08
C LEU A 73 -12.04 -1.32 0.84
N ARG A 74 -12.89 -0.66 1.63
CA ARG A 74 -14.01 -1.32 2.35
C ARG A 74 -15.05 -1.90 1.41
N LEU A 75 -15.42 -1.18 0.35
CA LEU A 75 -16.33 -1.69 -0.67
C LEU A 75 -15.77 -2.96 -1.34
N ALA A 76 -14.45 -3.03 -1.51
CA ALA A 76 -13.75 -4.20 -2.00
C ALA A 76 -13.47 -5.27 -0.92
N ASN A 77 -13.88 -5.06 0.34
CA ASN A 77 -13.54 -5.88 1.51
C ASN A 77 -12.02 -6.07 1.74
N LEU A 78 -11.22 -5.12 1.31
CA LEU A 78 -9.75 -5.16 1.40
C LEU A 78 -9.19 -4.50 2.65
N ASP A 79 -10.00 -3.72 3.36
CA ASP A 79 -9.64 -3.12 4.66
C ASP A 79 -9.29 -4.17 5.71
N ARG A 80 -9.81 -5.39 5.58
CA ARG A 80 -9.51 -6.55 6.44
C ARG A 80 -8.39 -7.44 5.92
N VAL A 81 -7.92 -7.18 4.70
CA VAL A 81 -6.88 -7.97 4.02
C VAL A 81 -5.52 -7.35 4.22
N PHE A 82 -5.43 -6.03 4.09
CA PHE A 82 -4.20 -5.28 4.30
C PHE A 82 -4.02 -4.91 5.78
N PRO A 83 -2.79 -5.00 6.32
CA PRO A 83 -2.41 -4.20 7.47
C PRO A 83 -2.46 -2.71 7.08
N ILE A 84 -3.23 -1.92 7.82
CA ILE A 84 -3.41 -0.49 7.57
C ILE A 84 -3.12 0.30 8.84
N HIS A 85 -2.24 1.29 8.74
CA HIS A 85 -1.82 2.16 9.83
C HIS A 85 -2.11 3.62 9.50
N ALA A 86 -2.23 4.45 10.54
CA ALA A 86 -2.53 5.87 10.35
C ALA A 86 -1.38 6.61 9.65
N SER A 87 -0.13 6.27 10.00
CA SER A 87 1.08 6.84 9.41
C SER A 87 2.25 5.84 9.47
N VAL A 88 3.41 6.24 8.94
CA VAL A 88 4.64 5.45 9.08
C VAL A 88 5.08 5.35 10.54
N GLU A 89 4.95 6.44 11.31
CA GLU A 89 5.25 6.46 12.74
C GLU A 89 4.34 5.51 13.51
N ASP A 90 3.04 5.48 13.18
CA ASP A 90 2.08 4.53 13.77
C ASP A 90 2.48 3.08 13.51
N TYR A 91 2.93 2.76 12.28
CA TYR A 91 3.45 1.43 11.96
C TYR A 91 4.67 1.07 12.81
N LEU A 92 5.65 1.97 12.93
CA LEU A 92 6.88 1.71 13.68
C LEU A 92 6.59 1.45 15.16
N HIS A 93 5.70 2.20 15.79
CA HIS A 93 5.31 1.96 17.19
C HIS A 93 4.52 0.66 17.40
N SER A 94 3.88 0.14 16.35
CA SER A 94 3.13 -1.14 16.41
C SER A 94 3.97 -2.38 16.11
N ALA A 95 5.18 -2.19 15.60
CA ALA A 95 6.10 -3.26 15.20
C ALA A 95 7.10 -3.66 16.30
N ASP A 96 7.10 -2.95 17.42
CA ASP A 96 7.79 -3.29 18.68
C ASP A 96 6.97 -4.29 19.52
#